data_AF-A0A7H8S7D0-F1
#
_entry.id   AF-A0A7H8S7D0-F1
#
_cell.length_a   1.000
_cell.length_b   1.000
_cell.length_c   1.000
_cell.angle_alpha   90.00
_cell.angle_beta   90.00
_cell.angle_gamma   90.00
#
_symmetry.space_group_name_H-M   'P 1'
#
loop_
_entity.id
_entity.type
_entity.pdbx_description
1 polymer ?
#
loop_
_entity_poly.entity_id
_entity_poly.type
_entity_poly.pdbx_seq_one_letter_code
_entity_poly.pdbx_strand_id
1 'polypeptide(L)'
;MKSDYLTKPFTAVFVMTTLTILLIVANVFSPYNVKAADENSEQVSPPDTDPVSNTLSSDFMSIEIDEVFPRIMKYDVDGKIMRGQEKSVYGLYINNELYYPDVEFEKVNDSEAIYPGFPPTHNEVGGVTPNFP
;
A
#
# COMPACT_ATOMS: atom_id res chain seq x y z
N MET A 1 43.16 52.69 -23.28
CA MET A 1 42.89 51.29 -22.87
C MET A 1 44.19 50.72 -22.33
N LYS A 2 44.27 50.57 -21.00
CA LYS A 2 45.38 50.00 -20.20
C LYS A 2 44.77 48.77 -19.49
N SER A 3 45.42 47.66 -19.20
CA SER A 3 46.77 47.14 -19.42
C SER A 3 46.74 45.73 -18.81
N ASP A 4 47.44 44.77 -19.41
CA ASP A 4 47.67 43.44 -18.84
C ASP A 4 48.36 43.50 -17.45
N TYR A 5 47.87 42.69 -16.50
CA TYR A 5 48.58 42.27 -15.27
C TYR A 5 48.18 40.80 -14.99
N LEU A 6 49.04 39.81 -15.22
CA LEU A 6 50.21 39.40 -14.44
C LEU A 6 49.86 38.81 -13.05
N THR A 7 49.66 37.49 -13.04
CA THR A 7 50.20 36.44 -12.14
C THR A 7 50.33 36.62 -10.60
N LYS A 8 49.67 35.66 -9.90
CA LYS A 8 49.99 34.96 -8.60
C LYS A 8 49.61 35.64 -7.26
N PRO A 9 49.51 34.88 -6.15
CA PRO A 9 49.09 33.49 -5.96
C PRO A 9 48.00 33.35 -4.87
N PHE A 10 46.95 32.59 -5.11
CA PHE A 10 46.09 32.11 -4.01
C PHE A 10 46.06 30.59 -4.03
N THR A 11 47.15 30.02 -3.51
CA THR A 11 47.10 28.72 -2.86
C THR A 11 46.32 28.92 -1.56
N ALA A 12 45.10 28.40 -1.50
CA ALA A 12 44.60 27.62 -0.37
C ALA A 12 43.11 27.29 -0.58
N VAL A 13 42.82 25.99 -0.61
CA VAL A 13 41.52 25.35 -0.35
C VAL A 13 40.45 25.52 -1.43
N PHE A 14 40.54 24.73 -2.50
CA PHE A 14 39.35 24.29 -3.25
C PHE A 14 39.51 22.84 -3.70
N VAL A 15 39.88 21.98 -2.75
CA VAL A 15 39.85 20.52 -2.91
C VAL A 15 39.18 19.98 -1.66
N MET A 16 37.86 20.02 -1.59
CA MET A 16 37.04 19.30 -0.58
C MET A 16 35.52 19.57 -0.76
N THR A 17 35.00 19.67 -2.00
CA THR A 17 33.55 19.89 -2.22
C THR A 17 32.88 18.88 -3.13
N THR A 18 33.55 17.78 -3.49
CA THR A 18 32.92 16.68 -4.25
C THR A 18 32.53 15.46 -3.42
N LEU A 19 32.80 15.43 -2.10
CA LEU A 19 32.52 14.24 -1.27
C LEU A 19 31.28 14.36 -0.36
N THR A 20 30.64 15.51 -0.27
CA THR A 20 29.51 15.70 0.68
C THR A 20 28.14 15.36 0.10
N ILE A 21 28.01 15.16 -1.22
CA ILE A 21 26.71 14.88 -1.85
C ILE A 21 26.41 13.36 -1.92
N LEU A 22 27.39 12.48 -1.68
CA LEU A 22 27.15 11.03 -1.67
C LEU A 22 26.58 10.53 -0.32
N LEU A 23 26.64 11.32 0.76
CA LEU A 23 26.18 10.87 2.08
C LEU A 23 24.69 11.14 2.37
N ILE A 24 24.02 12.00 1.60
CA ILE A 24 22.58 12.25 1.79
C ILE A 24 21.74 11.11 1.22
N VAL A 25 22.22 10.41 0.19
CA VAL A 25 21.48 9.27 -0.39
C VAL A 25 21.52 8.03 0.53
N ALA A 26 22.54 7.89 1.39
CA ALA A 26 22.64 6.76 2.31
C ALA A 26 21.75 6.90 3.57
N ASN A 27 21.21 8.09 3.88
CA ASN A 27 20.52 8.36 5.14
C ASN A 27 19.00 8.61 5.03
N VAL A 28 18.39 8.42 3.86
CA VAL A 28 16.91 8.37 3.73
C VAL A 28 16.39 6.92 3.77
N PHE A 29 17.28 5.94 3.88
CA PHE A 29 16.96 4.51 4.00
C PHE A 29 17.49 3.93 5.33
N SER A 30 17.12 4.54 6.46
CA SER A 30 17.09 3.76 7.69
C SER A 30 15.75 3.02 7.74
N PRO A 31 15.69 1.68 7.67
CA PRO A 31 14.51 0.98 8.14
C PRO A 31 14.33 1.35 9.62
N TYR A 32 13.10 1.67 10.02
CA TYR A 32 12.75 1.91 11.41
C TYR A 32 13.29 0.75 12.28
N ASN A 33 14.21 1.05 13.20
CA ASN A 33 14.57 0.12 14.27
C ASN A 33 13.40 0.03 15.26
N VAL A 34 12.47 -0.87 14.98
CA VAL A 34 11.53 -1.34 16.01
C VAL A 34 12.31 -2.26 16.94
N LYS A 35 12.34 -1.88 18.22
CA LYS A 35 12.87 -2.66 19.33
C LYS A 35 12.35 -4.10 19.21
N ALA A 36 13.25 -5.09 19.22
CA ALA A 36 12.90 -6.51 19.09
C ALA A 36 11.76 -6.86 20.05
N ALA A 37 10.57 -7.03 19.49
CA ALA A 37 9.46 -7.69 20.14
C ALA A 37 9.72 -9.19 20.00
N ASP A 38 9.47 -9.89 21.10
CA ASP A 38 9.48 -11.33 21.34
C ASP A 38 9.68 -12.23 20.10
N GLU A 39 10.63 -13.18 20.21
CA GLU A 39 10.97 -14.18 19.20
C GLU A 39 9.88 -15.26 19.07
N ASN A 40 8.64 -14.83 18.81
CA ASN A 40 7.54 -15.69 18.36
C ASN A 40 6.45 -14.84 17.67
N SER A 41 6.83 -13.94 16.76
CA SER A 41 5.87 -13.36 15.82
C SER A 41 5.96 -14.12 14.50
N GLU A 42 4.98 -14.99 14.26
CA GLU A 42 4.79 -15.55 12.93
C GLU A 42 4.58 -14.38 11.97
N GLN A 43 5.53 -14.16 11.07
CA GLN A 43 5.44 -13.10 10.08
C GLN A 43 4.31 -13.48 9.11
N VAL A 44 3.12 -12.90 9.31
CA VAL A 44 1.97 -13.17 8.43
C VAL A 44 2.28 -12.56 7.07
N SER A 45 2.62 -13.40 6.10
CA SER A 45 2.81 -12.98 4.71
C SER A 45 1.45 -12.81 4.03
N PRO A 46 1.33 -11.89 3.06
CA PRO A 46 0.10 -11.78 2.28
C PRO A 46 -0.23 -13.10 1.58
N PRO A 47 -1.52 -13.44 1.43
CA PRO A 47 -1.93 -14.61 0.67
C PRO A 47 -1.49 -14.47 -0.79
N ASP A 48 -1.03 -15.59 -1.36
CA ASP A 48 -0.66 -15.71 -2.78
C ASP A 48 -1.89 -16.18 -3.57
N THR A 49 -2.89 -15.30 -3.68
CA THR A 49 -4.16 -15.60 -4.36
C THR A 49 -4.36 -14.66 -5.54
N ASP A 50 -4.42 -15.22 -6.75
CA ASP A 50 -4.70 -14.43 -7.94
C ASP A 50 -6.10 -13.81 -7.88
N PRO A 51 -6.28 -12.58 -8.40
CA PRO A 51 -7.59 -11.93 -8.41
C PRO A 51 -8.54 -12.63 -9.36
N VAL A 52 -9.81 -12.70 -8.96
CA VAL A 52 -10.88 -13.28 -9.77
C VAL A 52 -11.86 -12.17 -10.11
N SER A 53 -12.02 -11.89 -11.41
CA SER A 53 -12.83 -10.76 -11.88
C SER A 53 -14.30 -11.13 -12.00
N ASN A 54 -15.18 -10.29 -11.45
CA ASN A 54 -16.62 -10.30 -11.71
C ASN A 54 -17.10 -8.90 -12.14
N THR A 55 -18.26 -8.84 -12.80
CA THR A 55 -18.84 -7.57 -13.28
C THR A 55 -20.16 -7.29 -12.59
N LEU A 56 -20.30 -6.08 -12.05
CA LEU A 56 -21.59 -5.52 -11.66
C LEU A 56 -21.99 -4.40 -12.62
N SER A 57 -23.27 -4.27 -12.90
CA SER A 57 -23.81 -3.34 -13.87
C SER A 57 -25.07 -2.65 -13.36
N SER A 58 -25.29 -1.45 -13.88
CA SER A 58 -26.48 -0.63 -13.71
C SER A 58 -26.83 0.01 -15.05
N ASP A 59 -27.93 0.76 -15.09
CA ASP A 59 -28.33 1.52 -16.28
C ASP A 59 -27.30 2.57 -16.72
N PHE A 60 -26.37 2.97 -15.85
CA PHE A 60 -25.44 4.08 -16.10
C PHE A 60 -23.97 3.66 -16.21
N MET A 61 -23.61 2.49 -15.68
CA MET A 61 -22.21 2.08 -15.56
C MET A 61 -22.07 0.59 -15.33
N SER A 62 -20.90 0.06 -15.71
CA SER A 62 -20.44 -1.26 -15.32
C SER A 62 -19.13 -1.17 -14.55
N ILE A 63 -18.91 -2.05 -13.59
CA ILE A 63 -17.69 -2.12 -12.79
C ILE A 63 -17.14 -3.53 -12.82
N GLU A 64 -15.82 -3.62 -12.80
CA GLU A 64 -15.11 -4.88 -12.56
C GLU A 64 -14.64 -4.91 -11.11
N ILE A 65 -15.02 -5.96 -10.39
CA ILE A 65 -14.70 -6.21 -8.98
C ILE A 65 -13.86 -7.47 -8.86
N ASP A 66 -13.14 -7.59 -7.74
CA ASP A 66 -12.38 -8.79 -7.40
C ASP A 66 -13.17 -9.64 -6.39
N GLU A 67 -13.43 -10.90 -6.70
CA GLU A 67 -14.13 -11.81 -5.78
C GLU A 67 -13.29 -12.12 -4.54
N VAL A 68 -11.96 -12.05 -4.64
CA VAL A 68 -11.03 -12.43 -3.56
C VAL A 68 -10.89 -11.33 -2.52
N PHE A 69 -11.24 -10.08 -2.85
CA PHE A 69 -11.14 -8.97 -1.92
C PHE A 69 -12.07 -7.82 -2.37
N PRO A 70 -12.78 -7.13 -1.46
CA PRO A 70 -13.75 -6.09 -1.82
C PRO A 70 -13.07 -4.82 -2.36
N ARG A 71 -12.65 -4.87 -3.62
CA ARG A 71 -12.06 -3.78 -4.38
C ARG A 71 -12.66 -3.69 -5.77
N ILE A 72 -12.65 -2.49 -6.32
CA ILE A 72 -13.03 -2.23 -7.70
C ILE A 72 -11.76 -2.10 -8.53
N MET A 73 -11.65 -2.88 -9.61
CA MET A 73 -10.53 -2.87 -10.54
C MET A 73 -10.70 -1.78 -11.60
N LYS A 74 -11.91 -1.63 -12.16
CA LYS A 74 -12.24 -0.58 -13.13
C LYS A 74 -13.72 -0.20 -13.10
N TYR A 75 -13.99 1.00 -13.58
CA TYR A 75 -15.31 1.52 -13.91
C TYR A 75 -15.39 1.79 -15.41
N ASP A 76 -16.51 1.47 -16.02
CA ASP A 76 -16.84 1.77 -17.42
C ASP A 76 -18.17 2.55 -17.47
N VAL A 77 -18.11 3.75 -18.04
CA VAL A 77 -19.27 4.62 -18.31
C VAL A 77 -19.25 4.99 -19.78
N ASP A 78 -20.16 4.42 -20.57
CA ASP A 78 -20.24 4.63 -22.02
C ASP A 78 -18.90 4.44 -22.76
N GLY A 79 -18.12 3.43 -22.38
CA GLY A 79 -16.81 3.13 -22.96
C GLY A 79 -15.66 3.99 -22.42
N LYS A 80 -15.92 4.88 -21.46
CA LYS A 80 -14.89 5.66 -20.76
C LYS A 80 -14.46 4.91 -19.51
N ILE A 81 -13.17 4.60 -19.43
CA ILE A 81 -12.61 3.79 -18.36
C ILE A 81 -11.97 4.66 -17.27
N MET A 82 -12.35 4.40 -16.03
CA MET A 82 -11.65 4.87 -14.83
C MET A 82 -11.05 3.67 -14.08
N ARG A 83 -9.75 3.72 -13.79
CA ARG A 83 -9.06 2.65 -13.07
C ARG A 83 -9.29 2.81 -11.58
N GLY A 84 -9.62 1.71 -10.91
CA GLY A 84 -9.66 1.60 -9.46
C GLY A 84 -8.34 1.07 -8.92
N GLN A 85 -8.41 0.03 -8.10
CA GLN A 85 -7.26 -0.63 -7.51
C GLN A 85 -6.83 -1.84 -8.35
N GLU A 86 -5.98 -1.59 -9.36
CA GLU A 86 -5.51 -2.63 -10.29
C GLU A 86 -4.62 -3.66 -9.59
N LYS A 87 -3.70 -3.20 -8.74
CA LYS A 87 -2.78 -4.08 -8.01
C LYS A 87 -3.46 -4.68 -6.79
N SER A 88 -3.34 -5.99 -6.64
CA SER A 88 -3.95 -6.71 -5.52
C SER A 88 -3.51 -6.17 -4.17
N VAL A 89 -4.50 -6.04 -3.29
CA VAL A 89 -4.35 -5.68 -1.89
C VAL A 89 -5.18 -6.70 -1.12
N TYR A 90 -4.60 -7.30 -0.09
CA TYR A 90 -5.21 -8.39 0.67
C TYR A 90 -5.30 -8.07 2.15
N GLY A 91 -4.63 -7.00 2.61
CA GLY A 91 -4.50 -6.67 4.02
C GLY A 91 -5.38 -5.49 4.42
N LEU A 92 -5.90 -5.56 5.64
CA LEU A 92 -6.57 -4.47 6.33
C LEU A 92 -5.79 -4.10 7.58
N TYR A 93 -5.83 -2.83 7.95
CA TYR A 93 -5.41 -2.42 9.29
C TYR A 93 -6.63 -2.31 10.20
N ILE A 94 -6.67 -3.14 11.23
CA ILE A 94 -7.70 -3.11 12.26
C ILE A 94 -7.00 -2.86 13.59
N ASN A 95 -7.35 -1.78 14.27
CA ASN A 95 -6.70 -1.39 15.53
C ASN A 95 -5.16 -1.34 15.43
N ASN A 96 -4.63 -0.85 14.30
CA ASN A 96 -3.21 -0.77 13.98
C ASN A 96 -2.48 -2.11 13.74
N GLU A 97 -3.21 -3.23 13.70
CA GLU A 97 -2.68 -4.54 13.36
C GLU A 97 -3.03 -4.91 11.92
N LEU A 98 -2.07 -5.49 11.19
CA LEU A 98 -2.25 -5.96 9.83
C LEU A 98 -2.96 -7.32 9.86
N TYR A 99 -4.12 -7.38 9.21
CA TYR A 99 -4.96 -8.57 9.14
C TYR A 99 -5.21 -8.96 7.68
N TYR A 100 -5.14 -10.25 7.39
CA TYR A 100 -5.49 -10.82 6.10
C TYR A 100 -6.77 -11.66 6.27
N PRO A 101 -7.95 -11.13 5.88
CA PRO A 101 -9.21 -11.85 6.01
C PRO A 101 -9.26 -13.07 5.09
N ASP A 102 -9.87 -14.15 5.60
CA ASP A 102 -10.49 -15.16 4.75
C ASP A 102 -11.77 -14.55 4.18
N VAL A 103 -11.75 -14.22 2.89
CA VAL A 103 -12.87 -13.57 2.19
C VAL A 103 -13.68 -14.61 1.44
N GLU A 104 -14.98 -14.60 1.68
CA GLU A 104 -15.95 -15.29 0.83
C GLU A 104 -16.62 -14.29 -0.12
N PHE A 105 -17.19 -14.78 -1.21
CA PHE A 105 -17.87 -13.95 -2.22
C PHE A 105 -19.24 -14.51 -2.56
N GLU A 106 -20.24 -13.63 -2.58
CA GLU A 106 -21.58 -13.93 -3.07
C GLU A 106 -22.06 -12.82 -4.00
N LYS A 107 -22.37 -13.16 -5.25
CA LYS A 107 -23.08 -12.25 -6.16
C LYS A 107 -24.58 -12.38 -5.94
N VAL A 108 -25.20 -11.36 -5.35
CA VAL A 108 -26.63 -11.33 -5.04
C VAL A 108 -27.45 -11.09 -6.30
N ASN A 109 -27.04 -10.12 -7.11
CA ASN A 109 -27.67 -9.77 -8.38
C ASN A 109 -26.68 -9.01 -9.29
N ASP A 110 -27.15 -8.44 -10.40
CA ASP A 110 -26.30 -7.73 -11.36
C ASP A 110 -25.67 -6.45 -10.80
N SER A 111 -26.25 -5.83 -9.76
CA SER A 111 -25.76 -4.58 -9.19
C SER A 111 -25.24 -4.72 -7.75
N GLU A 112 -25.25 -5.93 -7.20
CA GLU A 112 -24.93 -6.18 -5.79
C GLU A 112 -24.12 -7.47 -5.60
N ALA A 113 -23.06 -7.35 -4.79
CA ALA A 113 -22.28 -8.46 -4.28
C ALA A 113 -21.95 -8.24 -2.81
N ILE A 114 -21.85 -9.34 -2.06
CA ILE A 114 -21.56 -9.38 -0.63
C ILE A 114 -20.25 -10.15 -0.42
N TYR A 115 -19.47 -9.68 0.56
CA TYR A 115 -18.24 -10.31 1.02
C TYR A 115 -18.43 -10.69 2.50
N PRO A 116 -18.95 -11.89 2.80
CA PRO A 116 -19.10 -12.36 4.18
C PRO A 116 -17.76 -12.40 4.91
N GLY A 117 -17.79 -12.16 6.22
CA GLY A 117 -16.57 -12.13 7.04
C GLY A 117 -15.73 -10.85 6.90
N PHE A 118 -16.16 -9.90 6.07
CA PHE A 118 -15.48 -8.62 5.88
C PHE A 118 -16.32 -7.42 6.40
N PRO A 119 -15.75 -6.53 7.23
CA PRO A 119 -14.51 -6.70 7.99
C PRO A 119 -14.70 -7.76 9.09
N PRO A 120 -13.62 -8.42 9.56
CA PRO A 120 -13.73 -9.44 10.60
C PRO A 120 -14.42 -8.86 11.84
N THR A 121 -15.37 -9.61 12.40
CA THR A 121 -16.02 -9.21 13.63
C THR A 121 -15.07 -9.43 14.82
N HIS A 122 -15.17 -8.59 15.85
CA HIS A 122 -14.22 -8.54 16.98
C HIS A 122 -13.98 -9.89 17.69
N ASN A 123 -14.86 -10.87 17.49
CA ASN A 123 -14.82 -12.17 18.15
C ASN A 123 -13.82 -13.17 17.56
N GLU A 124 -13.26 -12.92 16.37
CA GLU A 124 -12.30 -13.82 15.73
C GLU A 124 -10.84 -13.41 15.96
N VAL A 125 -10.63 -12.17 16.44
CA VAL A 125 -9.32 -11.68 16.88
C VAL A 125 -9.19 -11.96 18.38
N GLY A 126 -8.96 -13.23 18.75
CA GLY A 126 -8.50 -13.62 20.08
C GLY A 126 -9.41 -13.25 21.27
N GLY A 127 -10.36 -14.13 21.58
CA GLY A 127 -10.60 -14.56 22.97
C GLY A 127 -11.01 -13.54 24.04
N VAL A 128 -11.77 -12.49 23.71
CA VAL A 128 -12.47 -11.70 24.74
C VAL A 128 -13.89 -11.38 24.31
N THR A 129 -14.85 -12.09 24.92
CA THR A 129 -16.27 -11.77 24.81
C THR A 129 -16.52 -10.40 25.46
N PRO A 130 -17.05 -9.39 24.75
CA PRO A 130 -17.44 -8.14 25.37
C PRO A 130 -18.65 -8.38 26.28
N ASN A 131 -18.46 -8.14 27.57
CA ASN A 131 -19.53 -8.16 28.56
C ASN A 131 -20.22 -6.79 28.51
N PHE A 132 -21.37 -6.72 27.83
CA PHE A 132 -22.19 -5.49 27.83
C PHE A 132 -23.04 -5.44 29.10
N PRO A 133 -23.09 -4.30 29.82
CA PRO A 133 -23.99 -4.10 30.95
C PRO A 133 -25.46 -4.04 30.53
#